data_AF-F2EAQ2-F1
#
_entry.id   AF-F2EAQ2-F1
#
_cell.length_a   1.000
_cell.length_b   1.000
_cell.length_c   1.000
_cell.angle_alpha   90.00
_cell.angle_beta   90.00
_cell.angle_gamma   90.00
#
_symmetry.space_group_name_H-M   'P 1'
#
loop_
_entity.id
_entity.type
_entity.pdbx_description
1 polymer ?
#
loop_
_entity_poly.entity_id
_entity_poly.type
_entity_poly.pdbx_seq_one_letter_code
_entity_poly.pdbx_strand_id
1 'polypeptide(L)'
;MGGTSTSTFVIRWINFLTMILAILVVGFGFWMSTHNDECRRSLTIPVMALGGVIFLISLAGFVGAWKSISCLLWTYLIMLFVVLVAIMVFTVLAFIITNTGTGHAVAGSKYKEYRLQDYSSWFVKQLNDTDKWIHLRSCLVKSDDCNSLSKRYKTLKQYKLADLTPIESGCCRPPAECGYPALNASTFDLSYHPVSTNVDCKLYKNDRSLRCYDCNSCKAGVAQYMKTEWRVVAIFNVVLFVILSFVYFVGCCARRHAGGSDSKVPGR
;
A
#
# COMPACT_ATOMS: atom_id res chain seq x y z
N MET A 1 16.76 8.59 43.60
CA MET A 1 16.94 9.60 42.52
C MET A 1 17.68 8.92 41.38
N GLY A 2 17.08 8.67 40.20
CA GLY A 2 17.81 7.98 39.12
C GLY A 2 16.98 7.53 37.90
N GLY A 3 15.65 7.40 38.01
CA GLY A 3 14.81 6.91 36.90
C GLY A 3 14.24 7.99 35.96
N THR A 4 14.22 9.26 36.36
CA THR A 4 13.51 10.35 35.67
C THR A 4 14.33 11.07 34.59
N SER A 5 15.66 11.12 34.71
CA SER A 5 16.54 11.78 33.71
C SER A 5 16.80 10.92 32.47
N THR A 6 16.87 9.60 32.62
CA THR A 6 17.14 8.68 31.50
C THR A 6 15.93 8.57 30.56
N SER A 7 14.72 8.48 31.11
CA SER A 7 13.49 8.37 30.33
C SER A 7 13.18 9.64 29.51
N THR A 8 13.40 10.82 30.06
CA THR A 8 13.23 12.11 29.34
C THR A 8 14.31 12.33 28.27
N PHE A 9 15.57 11.96 28.55
CA PHE A 9 16.66 12.02 27.57
C PHE A 9 16.42 11.08 26.38
N VAL A 10 15.96 9.85 26.63
CA VAL A 10 15.63 8.86 25.59
C VAL A 10 14.47 9.33 24.72
N ILE A 11 13.40 9.85 25.34
CA ILE A 11 12.26 10.42 24.61
C ILE A 11 12.69 11.59 23.71
N ARG A 12 13.59 12.45 24.19
CA ARG A 12 14.10 13.60 23.40
C ARG A 12 14.84 13.13 22.14
N TRP A 13 15.76 12.17 22.29
CA TRP A 13 16.53 11.64 21.16
C TRP A 13 15.67 10.84 20.17
N ILE A 14 14.71 10.05 20.66
CA ILE A 14 13.77 9.33 19.79
C ILE A 14 12.91 10.29 18.98
N ASN A 15 12.34 11.33 19.60
CA ASN A 15 11.54 12.33 18.88
C ASN A 15 12.38 13.15 17.89
N PHE A 16 13.64 13.45 18.23
CA PHE A 16 14.55 14.15 17.32
C PHE A 16 14.93 13.30 16.09
N LEU A 17 15.31 12.04 16.31
CA LEU A 17 15.65 11.12 15.21
C LEU A 17 14.45 10.83 14.32
N THR A 18 13.26 10.65 14.90
CA THR A 18 12.02 10.46 14.12
C THR A 18 11.62 11.70 13.33
N MET A 19 11.89 12.91 13.86
CA MET A 19 11.70 14.15 13.10
C MET A 19 12.61 14.21 11.87
N ILE A 20 13.90 13.88 12.02
CA ILE A 20 14.84 13.83 10.88
C ILE A 20 14.37 12.80 9.86
N LEU A 21 14.00 11.60 10.30
CA LEU A 21 13.48 10.55 9.43
C LEU A 21 12.22 11.00 8.68
N ALA A 22 11.29 11.67 9.36
CA ALA A 22 10.07 12.20 8.75
C ALA A 22 10.36 13.27 7.70
N ILE A 23 11.29 14.20 7.98
CA ILE A 23 11.74 15.20 7.01
C ILE A 23 12.36 14.52 5.78
N LEU A 24 13.20 13.49 5.98
CA LEU A 24 13.78 12.73 4.86
C LEU A 24 12.72 12.02 4.03
N VAL A 25 11.71 11.41 4.68
CA VAL A 25 10.59 10.74 3.99
C VAL A 25 9.75 11.74 3.21
N VAL A 26 9.40 12.89 3.80
CA VAL A 26 8.64 13.95 3.13
C VAL A 26 9.45 14.59 2.00
N GLY A 27 10.73 14.88 2.23
CA GLY A 27 11.64 15.46 1.25
C GLY A 27 11.89 14.52 0.08
N PHE A 28 12.10 13.22 0.34
CA PHE A 28 12.17 12.20 -0.69
C PHE A 28 10.85 12.08 -1.45
N GLY A 29 9.72 12.09 -0.75
CA GLY A 29 8.39 12.08 -1.37
C GLY A 29 8.17 13.29 -2.30
N PHE A 30 8.56 14.48 -1.86
CA PHE A 30 8.46 15.70 -2.65
C PHE A 30 9.39 15.65 -3.87
N TRP A 31 10.66 15.25 -3.70
CA TRP A 31 11.61 15.05 -4.79
C TRP A 31 11.10 14.03 -5.82
N MET A 32 10.54 12.91 -5.33
CA MET A 32 9.96 11.88 -6.19
C MET A 32 8.74 12.39 -6.97
N SER A 33 7.94 13.26 -6.33
CA SER A 33 6.77 13.89 -6.94
C SER A 33 7.12 14.96 -7.98
N THR A 34 8.34 15.54 -7.96
CA THR A 34 8.75 16.57 -8.92
C THR A 34 9.50 15.99 -10.13
N HIS A 35 10.13 14.83 -10.00
CA HIS A 35 10.99 14.25 -11.04
C HIS A 35 10.39 13.07 -11.82
N ASN A 36 9.21 12.56 -11.44
CA ASN A 36 8.60 11.40 -12.11
C ASN A 36 7.15 11.70 -12.51
N ASP A 37 6.69 10.98 -13.55
CA ASP A 37 5.35 11.04 -14.15
C ASP A 37 4.21 11.15 -13.12
N GLU A 38 3.09 11.74 -13.54
CA GLU A 38 1.89 12.02 -12.74
C GLU A 38 1.40 10.84 -11.88
N CYS A 39 1.70 9.60 -12.28
CA CYS A 39 1.34 8.47 -11.47
C CYS A 39 2.16 8.31 -10.18
N ARG A 40 3.49 8.53 -10.23
CA ARG A 40 4.27 8.44 -8.99
C ARG A 40 3.74 9.44 -7.98
N ARG A 41 3.29 10.62 -8.42
CA ARG A 41 2.63 11.60 -7.55
C ARG A 41 1.41 11.01 -6.83
N SER A 42 0.53 10.26 -7.51
CA SER A 42 -0.62 9.60 -6.88
C SER A 42 -0.25 8.52 -5.86
N LEU A 43 0.83 7.76 -6.10
CA LEU A 43 1.36 6.78 -5.13
C LEU A 43 2.15 7.43 -3.99
N THR A 44 2.74 8.60 -4.22
CA THR A 44 3.61 9.29 -3.26
C THR A 44 2.81 10.15 -2.28
N ILE A 45 1.61 10.60 -2.64
CA ILE A 45 0.70 11.37 -1.75
C ILE A 45 0.39 10.62 -0.44
N PRO A 46 0.00 9.32 -0.44
CA PRO A 46 -0.18 8.55 0.80
C PRO A 46 1.06 8.52 1.69
N VAL A 47 2.25 8.38 1.09
CA VAL A 47 3.54 8.33 1.79
C VAL A 47 3.90 9.70 2.39
N MET A 48 3.66 10.78 1.65
CA MET A 48 3.87 12.14 2.14
C MET A 48 2.90 12.50 3.27
N ALA A 49 1.63 12.08 3.17
CA ALA A 49 0.65 12.28 4.24
C ALA A 49 1.07 11.56 5.53
N LEU A 50 1.52 10.30 5.41
CA LEU A 50 2.07 9.54 6.55
C LEU A 50 3.30 10.24 7.15
N GLY A 51 4.25 10.67 6.31
CA GLY A 51 5.44 11.39 6.75
C GLY A 51 5.12 12.71 7.44
N GLY A 52 4.14 13.48 6.94
CA GLY A 52 3.68 14.72 7.55
C GLY A 52 3.04 14.51 8.93
N VAL A 53 2.24 13.45 9.09
CA VAL A 53 1.67 13.08 10.39
C VAL A 53 2.78 12.72 11.39
N ILE A 54 3.76 11.91 10.97
CA ILE A 54 4.91 11.54 11.82
C ILE A 54 5.69 12.80 12.22
N PHE A 55 5.93 13.72 11.29
CA PHE A 55 6.64 14.98 11.56
C PHE A 55 5.94 15.82 12.64
N LEU A 56 4.62 16.00 12.55
CA LEU A 56 3.85 16.78 13.52
C LEU A 56 3.91 16.16 14.93
N ILE A 57 3.86 14.83 15.02
CA ILE A 57 3.96 14.11 16.29
C ILE A 57 5.36 14.27 16.90
N SER A 58 6.40 14.10 16.08
CA SER A 58 7.79 14.24 16.53
C SER A 58 8.11 15.67 16.97
N LEU A 59 7.57 16.68 16.28
CA LEU A 59 7.72 18.09 16.68
C LEU A 59 7.05 18.36 18.03
N ALA A 60 5.81 17.90 18.23
CA ALA A 60 5.11 18.04 19.50
C ALA A 60 5.84 17.32 20.66
N GLY A 61 6.37 16.12 20.40
CA GLY A 61 7.15 15.36 21.38
C GLY A 61 8.47 16.02 21.74
N PHE A 62 9.18 16.59 20.76
CA PHE A 62 10.43 17.30 20.98
C PHE A 62 10.24 18.58 21.80
N VAL A 63 9.26 19.41 21.44
CA VAL A 63 8.94 20.65 22.17
C VAL A 63 8.43 20.34 23.59
N GLY A 64 7.65 19.26 23.75
CA GLY A 64 7.14 18.79 25.05
C GLY A 64 8.22 18.39 26.02
N ALA A 65 9.23 17.66 25.53
CA ALA A 65 10.38 17.23 26.33
C ALA A 65 11.33 18.39 26.69
N TRP A 66 11.46 19.41 25.83
CA TRP A 66 12.43 20.50 26.04
C TRP A 66 11.99 21.50 27.12
N LYS A 67 10.70 21.81 27.23
CA LYS A 67 10.22 22.85 28.16
C LYS A 67 9.64 22.33 29.49
N SER A 68 9.53 21.01 29.68
CA SER A 68 8.93 20.39 30.89
C SER A 68 7.58 21.00 31.30
N ILE A 69 6.78 21.47 30.33
CA ILE A 69 5.49 22.10 30.59
C ILE A 69 4.43 21.00 30.66
N SER A 70 3.79 20.84 31.82
CA SER A 70 2.73 19.83 32.04
C SER A 70 1.59 19.91 31.02
N CYS A 71 1.23 21.11 30.57
CA CYS A 71 0.25 21.34 29.50
C CYS A 71 0.72 20.76 28.15
N LEU A 72 2.00 20.93 27.81
CA LEU A 72 2.55 20.49 26.53
C LEU A 72 2.72 18.97 26.47
N LEU A 73 3.05 18.33 27.60
CA LEU A 73 3.01 16.87 27.73
C LEU A 73 1.58 16.31 27.59
N TRP A 74 0.57 17.02 28.10
CA TRP A 74 -0.84 16.69 27.92
C TRP A 74 -1.25 16.76 26.45
N THR A 75 -0.88 17.84 25.75
CA THR A 75 -1.14 17.97 24.31
C THR A 75 -0.44 16.87 23.51
N TYR A 76 0.78 16.49 23.88
CA TYR A 76 1.52 15.39 23.25
C TYR A 76 0.79 14.05 23.42
N LEU A 77 0.33 13.71 24.63
CA LEU A 77 -0.40 12.46 24.88
C LEU A 77 -1.74 12.42 24.15
N ILE A 78 -2.49 13.53 24.10
CA ILE A 78 -3.75 13.61 23.34
C ILE A 78 -3.48 13.41 21.84
N MET A 79 -2.50 14.11 21.28
CA MET A 79 -2.15 13.98 19.86
C MET A 79 -1.71 12.55 19.53
N LEU A 80 -0.88 11.94 20.38
CA LEU A 80 -0.42 10.57 20.21
C LEU A 80 -1.59 9.56 20.28
N PHE A 81 -2.56 9.78 21.17
CA PHE A 81 -3.78 8.97 21.25
C PHE A 81 -4.63 9.09 19.97
N VAL A 82 -4.87 10.31 19.47
CA VAL A 82 -5.61 10.53 18.22
C VAL A 82 -4.95 9.81 17.04
N VAL A 83 -3.62 9.83 16.98
CA VAL A 83 -2.86 9.12 15.94
C VAL A 83 -3.00 7.62 16.06
N LEU A 84 -2.94 7.05 17.27
CA LEU A 84 -3.15 5.61 17.49
C LEU A 84 -4.54 5.19 17.00
N VAL A 85 -5.59 5.98 17.31
CA VAL A 85 -6.95 5.73 16.81
C VAL A 85 -7.01 5.82 15.28
N ALA A 86 -6.39 6.83 14.68
CA ALA A 86 -6.36 6.98 13.22
C ALA A 86 -5.64 5.80 12.53
N ILE A 87 -4.49 5.37 13.05
CA ILE A 87 -3.75 4.20 12.53
C ILE A 87 -4.60 2.93 12.68
N MET A 88 -5.28 2.76 13.82
CA MET A 88 -6.16 1.61 14.05
C MET A 88 -7.33 1.58 13.06
N VAL A 89 -8.02 2.70 12.86
CA VAL A 89 -9.13 2.80 11.89
C VAL A 89 -8.63 2.52 10.47
N PHE A 90 -7.52 3.13 10.07
CA PHE A 90 -6.94 2.93 8.74
C PHE A 90 -6.52 1.47 8.52
N THR A 91 -5.87 0.83 9.48
CA THR A 91 -5.45 -0.58 9.35
C THR A 91 -6.65 -1.51 9.23
N VAL A 92 -7.70 -1.32 10.06
CA VAL A 92 -8.93 -2.12 9.96
C VAL A 92 -9.60 -1.96 8.59
N LEU A 93 -9.76 -0.73 8.09
CA LEU A 93 -10.32 -0.47 6.77
C LEU A 93 -9.47 -1.10 5.65
N ALA A 94 -8.15 -0.97 5.72
CA ALA A 94 -7.23 -1.58 4.76
C ALA A 94 -7.37 -3.11 4.76
N PHE A 95 -7.49 -3.76 5.92
CA PHE A 95 -7.73 -5.20 6.01
C PHE A 95 -9.09 -5.59 5.41
N ILE A 96 -10.17 -4.85 5.71
CA ILE A 96 -11.50 -5.12 5.14
C ILE A 96 -11.45 -5.07 3.61
N ILE A 97 -10.85 -4.02 3.05
CA ILE A 97 -10.75 -3.81 1.59
C ILE A 97 -9.89 -4.89 0.93
N THR A 98 -8.84 -5.37 1.61
CA THR A 98 -7.86 -6.33 1.09
C THR A 98 -8.12 -7.79 1.48
N ASN A 99 -9.18 -8.09 2.24
CA ASN A 99 -9.45 -9.46 2.68
C ASN A 99 -9.92 -10.34 1.51
N THR A 100 -10.79 -9.79 0.65
CA THR A 100 -11.40 -10.48 -0.49
C THR A 100 -10.44 -10.58 -1.70
N GLY A 101 -10.65 -11.57 -2.56
CA GLY A 101 -9.92 -11.77 -3.81
C GLY A 101 -8.83 -12.83 -3.70
N THR A 102 -8.94 -13.88 -4.50
CA THR A 102 -7.92 -14.95 -4.59
C THR A 102 -7.66 -15.26 -6.05
N GLY A 103 -6.41 -15.58 -6.39
CA GLY A 103 -6.09 -16.05 -7.73
C GLY A 103 -6.61 -17.46 -7.96
N HIS A 104 -7.26 -17.69 -9.09
CA HIS A 104 -7.73 -18.99 -9.56
C HIS A 104 -6.61 -19.74 -10.27
N ALA A 105 -6.49 -21.04 -10.02
CA ALA A 105 -5.54 -21.89 -10.70
C ALA A 105 -6.00 -22.16 -12.14
N VAL A 106 -5.06 -22.15 -13.08
CA VAL A 106 -5.32 -22.49 -14.48
C VAL A 106 -4.81 -23.90 -14.75
N ALA A 107 -5.64 -24.75 -15.36
CA ALA A 107 -5.27 -26.12 -15.67
C ALA A 107 -3.99 -26.18 -16.53
N GLY A 108 -3.00 -26.94 -16.07
CA GLY A 108 -1.73 -27.13 -16.78
C GLY A 108 -0.79 -25.92 -16.79
N SER A 109 -1.02 -24.92 -15.94
CA SER A 109 -0.14 -23.76 -15.77
C SER A 109 0.14 -23.46 -14.29
N LYS A 110 1.31 -22.89 -13.99
CA LYS A 110 1.72 -22.52 -12.63
C LYS A 110 1.15 -21.15 -12.20
N TYR A 111 0.94 -20.25 -13.15
CA TYR A 111 0.41 -18.92 -12.88
C TYR A 111 -1.07 -18.95 -12.50
N LYS A 112 -1.54 -17.86 -11.89
CA LYS A 112 -2.94 -17.68 -11.45
C LYS A 112 -3.66 -16.66 -12.31
N GLU A 113 -4.97 -16.84 -12.46
CA GLU A 113 -5.88 -15.86 -13.05
C GLU A 113 -6.66 -15.12 -11.98
N TYR A 114 -7.05 -13.88 -12.27
CA TYR A 114 -7.77 -13.04 -11.32
C TYR A 114 -9.08 -12.58 -11.96
N ARG A 115 -10.17 -12.64 -11.18
CA ARG A 115 -11.48 -12.14 -11.60
C ARG A 115 -11.83 -10.91 -10.78
N LEU A 116 -12.32 -9.87 -11.45
CA LEU A 116 -12.59 -8.58 -10.81
C LEU A 116 -13.67 -8.70 -9.71
N GLN A 117 -14.64 -9.60 -9.91
CA GLN A 117 -15.76 -9.83 -8.99
C GLN A 117 -15.34 -10.46 -7.65
N ASP A 118 -14.15 -11.06 -7.57
CA ASP A 118 -13.67 -11.65 -6.32
C ASP A 118 -13.14 -10.59 -5.33
N TYR A 119 -12.92 -9.35 -5.80
CA TYR A 119 -12.40 -8.26 -4.98
C TYR A 119 -13.52 -7.45 -4.32
N SER A 120 -13.14 -6.63 -3.35
CA SER A 120 -14.09 -5.82 -2.59
C SER A 120 -14.82 -4.84 -3.50
N SER A 121 -16.06 -4.51 -3.14
CA SER A 121 -16.89 -3.54 -3.89
C SER A 121 -16.21 -2.19 -4.08
N TRP A 122 -15.31 -1.82 -3.16
CA TRP A 122 -14.47 -0.63 -3.28
C TRP A 122 -13.52 -0.71 -4.49
N PHE A 123 -12.77 -1.81 -4.66
CA PHE A 123 -11.88 -2.00 -5.82
C PHE A 123 -12.68 -2.02 -7.12
N VAL A 124 -13.80 -2.76 -7.14
CA VAL A 124 -14.66 -2.85 -8.33
C VAL A 124 -15.16 -1.45 -8.71
N LYS A 125 -15.69 -0.67 -7.76
CA LYS A 125 -16.18 0.69 -8.03
C LYS A 125 -15.08 1.63 -8.53
N GLN A 126 -13.88 1.56 -7.95
CA GLN A 126 -12.77 2.41 -8.32
C GLN A 126 -12.21 2.07 -9.71
N LEU A 127 -12.22 0.79 -10.10
CA LEU A 127 -11.69 0.30 -11.39
C LEU A 127 -12.74 0.31 -12.51
N ASN A 128 -14.03 0.35 -12.18
CA ASN A 128 -15.09 0.43 -13.18
C ASN A 128 -15.32 1.85 -13.70
N ASP A 129 -14.86 2.86 -12.96
CA ASP A 129 -14.84 4.26 -13.34
C ASP A 129 -13.81 4.50 -14.45
N THR A 130 -14.28 4.89 -15.65
CA THR A 130 -13.47 4.97 -16.87
C THR A 130 -12.34 5.99 -16.76
N ASP A 131 -12.63 7.18 -16.23
CA ASP A 131 -11.63 8.25 -16.13
C ASP A 131 -10.52 7.84 -15.16
N LYS A 132 -10.90 7.28 -14.00
CA LYS A 132 -9.92 6.78 -13.02
C LYS A 132 -9.13 5.60 -13.55
N TRP A 133 -9.78 4.71 -14.30
CA TRP A 133 -9.11 3.57 -14.92
C TRP A 133 -8.04 4.01 -15.92
N ILE A 134 -8.33 4.99 -16.78
CA ILE A 134 -7.35 5.49 -17.76
C ILE A 134 -6.08 5.98 -17.07
N HIS A 135 -6.22 6.77 -16.01
CA HIS A 135 -5.08 7.26 -15.21
C HIS A 135 -4.35 6.13 -14.47
N LEU A 136 -5.08 5.17 -13.90
CA LEU A 136 -4.47 4.06 -13.16
C LEU A 136 -3.76 3.08 -14.09
N ARG A 137 -4.34 2.82 -15.27
CA ARG A 137 -3.80 1.95 -16.30
C ARG A 137 -2.51 2.51 -16.87
N SER A 138 -2.49 3.79 -17.28
CA SER A 138 -1.28 4.41 -17.85
C SER A 138 -0.09 4.34 -16.90
N CYS A 139 -0.37 4.28 -15.60
CA CYS A 139 0.63 4.09 -14.58
C CYS A 139 1.12 2.65 -14.37
N LEU A 140 0.17 1.76 -14.05
CA LEU A 140 0.48 0.44 -13.52
C LEU A 140 0.70 -0.57 -14.64
N VAL A 141 0.10 -0.33 -15.80
CA VAL A 141 0.13 -1.26 -16.93
C VAL A 141 1.09 -0.71 -17.98
N LYS A 142 2.34 -1.18 -17.94
CA LYS A 142 3.34 -0.85 -18.96
C LYS A 142 3.29 -1.86 -20.10
N SER A 143 3.21 -1.37 -21.33
CA SER A 143 3.21 -2.23 -22.52
C SER A 143 4.49 -3.05 -22.66
N ASP A 144 5.61 -2.53 -22.14
CA ASP A 144 6.90 -3.19 -22.17
C ASP A 144 6.94 -4.46 -21.32
N ASP A 145 6.21 -4.51 -20.21
CA ASP A 145 6.12 -5.71 -19.37
C ASP A 145 5.54 -6.87 -20.19
N CYS A 146 4.44 -6.63 -20.91
CA CYS A 146 3.84 -7.62 -21.81
C CYS A 146 4.71 -7.97 -23.01
N ASN A 147 5.45 -7.01 -23.57
CA ASN A 147 6.34 -7.26 -24.70
C ASN A 147 7.59 -8.04 -24.29
N SER A 148 8.03 -7.89 -23.04
CA SER A 148 9.17 -8.62 -22.48
C SER A 148 8.85 -10.10 -22.26
N LEU A 149 7.58 -10.47 -22.13
CA LEU A 149 7.14 -11.84 -21.85
C LEU A 149 7.63 -12.83 -22.92
N SER A 150 7.52 -12.48 -24.20
CA SER A 150 8.03 -13.30 -25.30
C SER A 150 9.54 -13.35 -25.40
N LYS A 151 10.24 -12.34 -24.84
CA LYS A 151 11.71 -12.37 -24.73
C LYS A 151 12.15 -13.27 -23.58
N ARG A 152 11.40 -13.26 -22.46
CA ARG A 152 11.69 -14.01 -21.24
C ARG A 152 11.32 -15.50 -21.37
N TYR A 153 10.21 -15.80 -22.04
CA TYR A 153 9.72 -17.17 -22.23
C TYR A 153 9.61 -17.50 -23.72
N LYS A 154 10.64 -18.20 -24.23
CA LYS A 154 10.73 -18.56 -25.66
C LYS A 154 9.87 -19.75 -26.05
N THR A 155 9.60 -20.65 -25.11
CA THR A 155 8.84 -21.89 -25.38
C THR A 155 7.52 -21.91 -24.61
N LEU A 156 6.51 -22.57 -25.18
CA LEU A 156 5.21 -22.72 -24.53
C LEU A 156 5.30 -23.47 -23.18
N LYS A 157 6.21 -24.45 -23.08
CA LYS A 157 6.46 -25.18 -21.83
C LYS A 157 7.00 -24.25 -20.73
N GLN A 158 7.96 -23.38 -21.07
CA GLN A 158 8.48 -22.38 -20.13
C GLN A 158 7.41 -21.37 -19.73
N TYR A 159 6.57 -20.94 -20.68
CA TYR A 159 5.45 -20.05 -20.41
C TYR A 159 4.41 -20.65 -19.46
N LYS A 160 4.05 -21.94 -19.62
CA LYS A 160 3.13 -22.62 -18.71
C LYS A 160 3.67 -22.73 -17.28
N LEU A 161 4.99 -22.84 -17.13
CA LEU A 161 5.66 -22.89 -15.82
C LEU A 161 6.11 -21.52 -15.32
N ALA A 162 5.84 -20.45 -16.07
CA ALA A 162 6.27 -19.11 -15.75
C ALA A 162 5.55 -18.58 -14.51
N ASP A 163 6.28 -17.80 -13.72
CA ASP A 163 5.75 -17.07 -12.58
C ASP A 163 5.39 -15.66 -13.05
N LEU A 164 4.13 -15.48 -13.47
CA LEU A 164 3.64 -14.19 -13.96
C LEU A 164 3.19 -13.32 -12.80
N THR A 165 3.52 -12.04 -12.88
CA THR A 165 2.93 -11.04 -11.99
C THR A 165 1.40 -10.94 -12.22
N PRO A 166 0.63 -10.41 -11.25
CA PRO A 166 -0.80 -10.21 -11.43
C PRO A 166 -1.17 -9.36 -12.65
N ILE A 167 -0.34 -8.37 -12.98
CA ILE A 167 -0.52 -7.51 -14.15
C ILE A 167 -0.22 -8.28 -15.44
N GLU A 168 0.89 -9.04 -15.49
CA GLU A 168 1.22 -9.85 -16.66
C GLU A 168 0.15 -10.91 -16.96
N SER A 169 -0.36 -11.56 -15.92
CA SER A 169 -1.39 -12.60 -16.04
C SER A 169 -2.78 -12.05 -16.38
N GLY A 170 -3.11 -10.83 -15.96
CA GLY A 170 -4.42 -10.20 -16.22
C GLY A 170 -4.48 -9.36 -17.49
N CYS A 171 -3.39 -8.68 -17.88
CA CYS A 171 -3.39 -7.67 -18.94
C CYS A 171 -2.75 -8.15 -20.25
N CYS A 172 -1.78 -9.07 -20.20
CA CYS A 172 -1.01 -9.44 -21.39
C CYS A 172 -1.62 -10.60 -22.20
N ARG A 173 -2.58 -11.32 -21.62
CA ARG A 173 -3.20 -12.54 -22.16
C ARG A 173 -4.73 -12.50 -22.01
N PRO A 174 -5.47 -13.27 -22.83
CA PRO A 174 -6.89 -13.46 -22.63
C PRO A 174 -7.16 -14.44 -21.46
N PRO A 175 -8.36 -14.38 -20.86
CA PRO A 175 -8.84 -15.39 -19.92
C PRO A 175 -8.77 -16.81 -20.48
N ALA A 176 -8.45 -17.82 -19.66
CA ALA A 176 -8.39 -19.22 -20.12
C ALA A 176 -9.76 -19.72 -20.64
N GLU A 177 -10.86 -19.21 -20.09
CA GLU A 177 -12.23 -19.54 -20.51
C GLU A 177 -12.55 -19.12 -21.96
N CYS A 178 -11.77 -18.23 -22.56
CA CYS A 178 -11.94 -17.89 -23.98
C CYS A 178 -11.55 -19.05 -24.91
N GLY A 179 -10.69 -19.97 -24.46
CA GLY A 179 -10.29 -21.14 -25.24
C GLY A 179 -9.29 -20.88 -26.37
N TYR A 180 -8.72 -19.67 -26.48
CA TYR A 180 -7.72 -19.36 -27.50
C TYR A 180 -6.41 -20.13 -27.25
N PRO A 181 -5.92 -20.95 -28.21
CA PRO A 181 -4.66 -21.65 -28.02
C PRO A 181 -3.48 -20.67 -28.11
N ALA A 182 -2.56 -20.79 -27.16
CA ALA A 182 -1.36 -19.96 -27.10
C ALA A 182 -0.34 -20.43 -28.15
N LEU A 183 -0.01 -19.55 -29.10
CA LEU A 183 1.04 -19.79 -30.10
C LEU A 183 2.42 -19.45 -29.51
N ASN A 184 2.50 -18.34 -28.78
CA ASN A 184 3.67 -17.91 -28.02
C ASN A 184 3.23 -17.28 -26.69
N ALA A 185 4.19 -16.89 -25.86
CA ALA A 185 3.91 -16.22 -24.58
C ALA A 185 3.11 -14.91 -24.71
N SER A 186 3.06 -14.30 -25.91
CA SER A 186 2.44 -13.00 -26.15
C SER A 186 1.42 -12.98 -27.28
N THR A 187 1.17 -14.10 -27.96
CA THR A 187 0.26 -14.19 -29.12
C THR A 187 -0.58 -15.46 -29.07
N PHE A 188 -1.88 -15.32 -29.34
CA PHE A 188 -2.88 -16.39 -29.26
C PHE A 188 -3.60 -16.53 -30.61
N ASP A 189 -4.04 -17.74 -30.98
CA ASP A 189 -4.80 -17.92 -32.21
C ASP A 189 -6.26 -17.48 -32.02
N LEU A 190 -6.65 -16.38 -32.66
CA LEU A 190 -8.00 -15.80 -32.59
C LEU A 190 -8.94 -16.38 -33.65
N SER A 191 -8.46 -17.27 -34.53
CA SER A 191 -9.29 -17.95 -35.53
C SER A 191 -10.26 -18.94 -34.89
N TYR A 192 -9.95 -19.38 -33.67
CA TYR A 192 -10.83 -20.21 -32.86
C TYR A 192 -12.00 -19.40 -32.31
N HIS A 193 -13.23 -19.91 -32.43
CA HIS A 193 -14.38 -19.23 -31.84
C HIS A 193 -14.30 -19.24 -30.32
N PRO A 194 -14.51 -18.07 -29.65
CA PRO A 194 -14.50 -18.02 -28.19
C PRO A 194 -15.61 -18.91 -27.65
N VAL A 195 -15.25 -19.84 -26.77
CA VAL A 195 -16.19 -20.78 -26.15
C VAL A 195 -17.06 -20.08 -25.09
N SER A 196 -16.62 -18.92 -24.60
CA SER A 196 -17.24 -18.18 -23.50
C SER A 196 -18.00 -16.93 -23.95
N THR A 197 -19.05 -16.60 -23.20
CA THR A 197 -19.81 -15.35 -23.31
C THR A 197 -19.11 -14.15 -22.67
N ASN A 198 -17.91 -14.34 -22.12
CA ASN A 198 -17.16 -13.25 -21.46
C ASN A 198 -16.78 -12.15 -22.47
N VAL A 199 -17.10 -10.92 -22.09
CA VAL A 199 -16.78 -9.69 -22.84
C VAL A 199 -15.28 -9.53 -23.08
N ASP A 200 -14.44 -9.99 -22.15
CA ASP A 200 -12.98 -9.89 -22.23
C ASP A 200 -12.43 -10.67 -23.44
N CYS A 201 -13.08 -11.77 -23.85
CA CYS A 201 -12.70 -12.53 -25.03
C CYS A 201 -12.86 -11.74 -26.33
N LYS A 202 -13.83 -10.81 -26.38
CA LYS A 202 -14.08 -9.94 -27.54
C LYS A 202 -13.19 -8.69 -27.54
N LEU A 203 -12.79 -8.23 -26.35
CA LEU A 203 -11.94 -7.06 -26.17
C LEU A 203 -10.46 -7.36 -26.46
N TYR A 204 -10.02 -8.59 -26.19
CA TYR A 204 -8.63 -8.98 -26.40
C TYR A 204 -8.20 -8.89 -27.87
N LYS A 205 -7.04 -8.29 -28.14
CA LYS A 205 -6.38 -8.29 -29.45
C LYS A 205 -4.90 -8.66 -29.36
N ASN A 206 -4.36 -9.31 -30.39
CA ASN A 206 -2.91 -9.58 -30.54
C ASN A 206 -2.10 -8.32 -30.94
N ASP A 207 -2.51 -7.14 -30.49
CA ASP A 207 -1.82 -5.88 -30.76
C ASP A 207 -1.05 -5.45 -29.51
N ARG A 208 0.20 -4.99 -29.69
CA ARG A 208 1.07 -4.57 -28.58
C ARG A 208 0.49 -3.40 -27.77
N SER A 209 -0.29 -2.54 -28.42
CA SER A 209 -0.87 -1.32 -27.85
C SER A 209 -2.25 -1.51 -27.22
N LEU A 210 -2.98 -2.57 -27.60
CA LEU A 210 -4.36 -2.79 -27.14
C LEU A 210 -4.49 -3.96 -26.16
N ARG A 211 -3.87 -5.13 -26.45
CA ARG A 211 -3.95 -6.38 -25.67
C ARG A 211 -5.29 -6.58 -24.95
N CYS A 212 -5.27 -6.97 -23.67
CA CYS A 212 -6.44 -6.99 -22.80
C CYS A 212 -6.43 -5.78 -21.84
N TYR A 213 -5.85 -4.66 -22.24
CA TYR A 213 -5.62 -3.55 -21.30
C TYR A 213 -6.93 -2.88 -20.83
N ASP A 214 -8.06 -3.10 -21.49
CA ASP A 214 -9.38 -2.61 -21.04
C ASP A 214 -10.29 -3.75 -20.53
N CYS A 215 -9.77 -4.96 -20.41
CA CYS A 215 -10.51 -6.12 -19.90
C CYS A 215 -10.71 -6.07 -18.40
N ASN A 216 -11.75 -6.74 -17.92
CA ASN A 216 -11.97 -6.94 -16.48
C ASN A 216 -10.87 -7.82 -15.86
N SER A 217 -10.28 -8.75 -16.59
CA SER A 217 -9.09 -9.49 -16.15
C SER A 217 -7.89 -8.59 -15.87
N CYS A 218 -7.68 -7.54 -16.66
CA CYS A 218 -6.59 -6.59 -16.43
C CYS A 218 -6.85 -5.73 -15.18
N LYS A 219 -8.08 -5.24 -15.03
CA LYS A 219 -8.53 -4.56 -13.81
C LYS A 219 -8.35 -5.45 -12.57
N ALA A 220 -8.67 -6.74 -12.68
CA ALA A 220 -8.47 -7.71 -11.60
C ALA A 220 -6.98 -7.92 -11.25
N GLY A 221 -6.11 -7.98 -12.26
CA GLY A 221 -4.65 -8.02 -12.07
C GLY A 221 -4.13 -6.79 -11.32
N VAL A 222 -4.63 -5.61 -11.68
CA VAL A 222 -4.32 -4.36 -10.97
C VAL A 222 -4.86 -4.36 -9.54
N ALA A 223 -6.09 -4.84 -9.32
CA ALA A 223 -6.67 -4.97 -7.99
C ALA A 223 -5.81 -5.89 -7.09
N GLN A 224 -5.31 -7.01 -7.62
CA GLN A 224 -4.43 -7.90 -6.89
C GLN A 224 -3.09 -7.26 -6.54
N TYR A 225 -2.50 -6.52 -7.50
CA TYR A 225 -1.26 -5.79 -7.28
C TYR A 225 -1.44 -4.78 -6.13
N MET A 226 -2.45 -3.93 -6.22
CA MET A 226 -2.77 -2.94 -5.18
C MET A 226 -3.04 -3.61 -3.83
N LYS A 227 -3.80 -4.70 -3.81
CA LYS A 227 -4.06 -5.49 -2.60
C LYS A 227 -2.77 -5.96 -1.93
N THR A 228 -1.81 -6.43 -2.72
CA THR A 228 -0.52 -6.94 -2.20
C THR A 228 0.28 -5.80 -1.58
N GLU A 229 0.39 -4.67 -2.27
CA GLU A 229 1.06 -3.46 -1.77
C GLU A 229 0.39 -2.93 -0.48
N TRP A 230 -0.95 -2.87 -0.46
CA TRP A 230 -1.69 -2.40 0.71
C TRP A 230 -1.52 -3.32 1.93
N ARG A 231 -1.36 -4.63 1.73
CA ARG A 231 -1.05 -5.56 2.82
C ARG A 231 0.33 -5.32 3.40
N VAL A 232 1.34 -5.02 2.58
CA VAL A 232 2.68 -4.66 3.05
C VAL A 232 2.62 -3.38 3.90
N VAL A 233 1.90 -2.36 3.43
CA VAL A 233 1.69 -1.12 4.19
C VAL A 233 0.92 -1.37 5.49
N ALA A 234 -0.11 -2.23 5.48
CA ALA A 234 -0.86 -2.59 6.68
C ALA A 234 0.03 -3.27 7.73
N ILE A 235 0.91 -4.19 7.32
CA ILE A 235 1.88 -4.84 8.22
C ILE A 235 2.81 -3.79 8.86
N PHE A 236 3.37 -2.88 8.06
CA PHE A 236 4.19 -1.79 8.58
C PHE A 236 3.44 -0.92 9.59
N ASN A 237 2.18 -0.57 9.29
CA ASN A 237 1.33 0.21 10.18
C ASN A 237 1.03 -0.51 11.50
N VAL A 238 0.87 -1.84 11.50
CA VAL A 238 0.70 -2.63 12.73
C VAL A 238 1.96 -2.56 13.60
N VAL A 239 3.15 -2.69 13.02
CA VAL A 239 4.42 -2.56 13.76
C VAL A 239 4.56 -1.15 14.34
N LEU A 240 4.26 -0.11 13.54
CA LEU A 240 4.27 1.28 13.99
C LEU A 240 3.29 1.51 15.14
N PHE A 241 2.07 0.95 15.06
CA PHE A 241 1.07 1.04 16.13
C PHE A 241 1.58 0.46 17.45
N VAL A 242 2.25 -0.70 17.42
CA VAL A 242 2.82 -1.33 18.63
C VAL A 242 3.90 -0.45 19.25
N ILE A 243 4.80 0.10 18.44
CA ILE A 243 5.89 0.99 18.91
C ILE A 243 5.30 2.26 19.54
N LEU A 244 4.36 2.92 18.85
CA LEU A 244 3.74 4.14 19.35
C LEU A 244 2.89 3.89 20.60
N SER A 245 2.26 2.71 20.71
CA SER A 245 1.54 2.30 21.92
C SER A 245 2.49 2.16 23.11
N PHE A 246 3.65 1.55 22.93
CA PHE A 246 4.67 1.47 23.98
C PHE A 246 5.14 2.86 24.43
N VAL A 247 5.42 3.76 23.48
CA VAL A 247 5.78 5.16 23.78
C VAL A 247 4.66 5.88 24.54
N TYR A 248 3.40 5.66 24.16
CA TYR A 248 2.24 6.20 24.86
C TYR A 248 2.15 5.70 26.31
N PHE A 249 2.34 4.41 26.55
CA PHE A 249 2.37 3.85 27.91
C PHE A 249 3.50 4.42 28.75
N VAL A 250 4.73 4.50 28.22
CA VAL A 250 5.87 5.10 28.91
C VAL A 250 5.62 6.59 29.21
N GLY A 251 5.06 7.33 28.25
CA GLY A 251 4.67 8.73 28.44
C GLY A 251 3.61 8.91 29.53
N CYS A 252 2.60 8.02 29.57
CA CYS A 252 1.59 8.01 30.62
C CYS A 252 2.18 7.70 32.00
N CYS A 253 3.10 6.73 32.09
CA CYS A 253 3.79 6.36 33.34
C CYS A 253 4.68 7.50 33.85
N ALA A 254 5.49 8.11 32.97
CA ALA A 254 6.33 9.25 33.32
C ALA A 254 5.49 10.42 33.86
N ARG A 255 4.33 10.68 33.24
CA ARG A 255 3.39 11.71 33.71
C ARG A 255 2.77 11.38 35.08
N ARG A 256 2.32 10.14 35.32
CA ARG A 256 1.73 9.74 36.61
C ARG A 256 2.70 9.98 37.77
N HIS A 257 3.99 9.70 37.57
CA HIS A 257 5.03 9.97 38.56
C HIS A 257 5.29 11.46 38.80
N ALA A 258 5.23 12.30 37.75
CA ALA A 258 5.37 13.75 37.90
C ALA A 258 4.18 14.37 38.65
N GLY A 259 2.94 13.95 38.34
CA GLY A 259 1.74 14.45 39.02
C GLY A 259 1.62 14.00 40.49
N GLY A 260 2.12 12.82 40.85
CA GLY A 260 2.12 12.35 42.24
C GLY A 260 3.14 13.05 43.14
N SER A 261 4.15 13.68 42.55
CA SER A 261 5.19 14.42 43.29
C SER A 261 4.70 15.82 43.71
N ASP A 262 3.75 16.40 42.97
CA ASP A 262 3.18 17.73 43.23
C ASP A 262 2.12 17.71 44.36
N SER A 263 1.52 16.54 44.61
CA SER A 263 0.58 16.32 45.71
C SER A 263 1.23 16.09 47.09
N LYS A 264 2.56 16.20 47.21
CA LYS A 264 3.28 16.15 48.49
C LYS A 264 3.91 17.51 48.82
N VAL A 265 3.08 18.54 48.95
CA VAL A 265 3.39 19.68 49.82
C VAL A 265 2.42 19.60 51.01
N PRO A 266 2.82 19.02 52.15
CA PRO A 266 2.11 19.28 53.39
C PRO A 266 2.34 20.76 53.73
N GLY A 267 1.25 21.51 53.78
CA GLY A 267 1.28 22.90 54.23
C GLY A 267 1.71 23.00 55.69
N ARG A 268 2.56 23.99 55.92
CA ARG A 268 2.84 24.73 57.17
C ARG A 268 3.47 23.97 58.33
#